data_AF-A0A6C1QUW6-F1
#
_entry.id   AF-A0A6C1QUW6-F1
#
_cell.length_a   1.000
_cell.length_b   1.000
_cell.length_c   1.000
_cell.angle_alpha   90.00
_cell.angle_beta   90.00
_cell.angle_gamma   90.00
#
_symmetry.space_group_name_H-M   'P 1'
#
loop_
_entity.id
_entity.type
_entity.pdbx_description
1 polymer ?
#
loop_
_entity_poly.entity_id
_entity_poly.type
_entity_poly.pdbx_seq_one_letter_code
_entity_poly.pdbx_strand_id
1 'polypeptide(L)'
;MNLALIVRIVAVLLSLMAAFMLIPTVVALLYGETVLLSAFLLPIGVTFLGATVLFLLLRNAERELHPRDGFLLVALSWTSAAALGATPLWLSGAVPRYVDAFFEIMSG
;
A
#
# COMPACT_ATOMS: atom_id res chain seq x y z
N MET A 1 19.18 14.53 3.41
CA MET A 1 17.91 13.96 2.93
C MET A 1 17.50 12.91 3.92
N ASN A 2 16.32 13.05 4.51
CA ASN A 2 15.91 12.18 5.62
C ASN A 2 15.11 10.96 5.11
N LEU A 3 15.83 9.98 4.55
CA LEU A 3 15.23 8.77 3.98
C LEU A 3 14.42 7.96 5.00
N ALA A 4 14.89 7.92 6.26
CA ALA A 4 14.20 7.23 7.34
C ALA A 4 12.81 7.82 7.61
N LEU A 5 12.70 9.16 7.64
CA LEU A 5 11.42 9.83 7.79
C LEU A 5 10.51 9.62 6.57
N ILE A 6 11.06 9.70 5.35
CA ILE A 6 10.31 9.47 4.11
C ILE A 6 9.70 8.06 4.10
N VAL A 7 10.51 7.02 4.32
CA VAL A 7 10.05 5.62 4.35
C VAL A 7 9.00 5.41 5.44
N ARG A 8 9.17 6.04 6.60
CA ARG A 8 8.19 5.97 7.69
C ARG A 8 6.84 6.58 7.29
N ILE A 9 6.83 7.73 6.61
CA ILE A 9 5.59 8.37 6.15
C ILE A 9 4.92 7.50 5.08
N VAL A 10 5.68 6.98 4.12
CA VAL A 10 5.17 6.04 3.10
C VAL A 10 4.56 4.80 3.76
N ALA A 11 5.23 4.20 4.74
CA ALA A 11 4.71 3.03 5.45
C ALA A 11 3.37 3.32 6.16
N VAL A 12 3.22 4.50 6.77
CA VAL A 12 1.95 4.94 7.37
C VAL A 12 0.87 5.11 6.31
N LEU A 13 1.18 5.74 5.18
CA LEU A 13 0.25 5.90 4.06
C LEU A 13 -0.23 4.55 3.54
N LEU A 14 0.68 3.60 3.30
CA LEU A 14 0.32 2.25 2.85
C LEU A 14 -0.51 1.50 3.88
N SER A 15 -0.26 1.70 5.18
CA SER A 15 -1.07 1.12 6.26
C SER A 15 -2.51 1.64 6.24
N LEU A 16 -2.69 2.95 5.98
CA LEU A 16 -4.03 3.53 5.81
C LEU A 16 -4.74 2.94 4.59
N MET A 17 -4.01 2.73 3.50
CA MET A 17 -4.57 2.12 2.28
C MET A 17 -4.98 0.66 2.53
N ALA A 18 -4.15 -0.12 3.23
CA ALA A 18 -4.50 -1.46 3.67
C ALA A 18 -5.72 -1.47 4.60
N ALA A 19 -5.86 -0.48 5.48
CA ALA A 19 -7.07 -0.33 6.30
C ALA A 19 -8.32 -0.09 5.43
N PHE A 20 -8.23 0.74 4.39
CA PHE A 20 -9.35 0.95 3.47
C PHE A 20 -9.70 -0.30 2.65
N MET A 21 -8.73 -1.16 2.35
CA MET A 21 -8.99 -2.47 1.70
C MET A 21 -9.81 -3.43 2.58
N LEU A 22 -9.98 -3.17 3.88
CA LEU A 22 -10.90 -3.94 4.71
C LEU A 22 -12.36 -3.74 4.28
N ILE A 23 -12.71 -2.58 3.71
CA ILE A 23 -14.07 -2.29 3.23
C ILE A 23 -14.48 -3.30 2.12
N PRO A 24 -13.76 -3.42 0.99
CA PRO A 24 -14.08 -4.42 -0.02
C PRO A 24 -13.88 -5.86 0.47
N THR A 25 -13.01 -6.10 1.46
CA THR A 25 -12.89 -7.41 2.10
C THR A 25 -14.19 -7.82 2.81
N VAL A 26 -14.80 -6.90 3.57
CA VAL A 26 -16.09 -7.15 4.23
C VAL A 26 -17.19 -7.38 3.19
N VAL A 27 -17.20 -6.61 2.10
CA VAL A 27 -18.15 -6.82 1.00
C VAL A 27 -17.95 -8.22 0.40
N ALA A 28 -16.73 -8.62 0.05
CA ALA A 28 -16.45 -9.96 -0.46
C ALA A 28 -16.91 -11.07 0.51
N LEU A 29 -16.80 -10.84 1.83
CA LEU A 29 -17.30 -11.78 2.84
C LEU A 29 -18.82 -11.92 2.81
N LEU A 30 -19.54 -10.80 2.72
CA LEU A 30 -21.01 -10.78 2.67
C LEU A 30 -21.56 -11.47 1.41
N TYR A 31 -20.84 -11.38 0.29
CA TYR A 31 -21.22 -12.00 -0.98
C TYR A 31 -20.66 -13.42 -1.17
N GLY A 32 -19.84 -13.93 -0.23
CA GLY A 32 -19.27 -15.27 -0.30
C GLY A 32 -18.15 -15.43 -1.35
N GLU A 33 -17.52 -14.33 -1.76
CA GLU A 33 -16.49 -14.30 -2.80
C GLU A 33 -15.11 -14.65 -2.24
N THR A 34 -14.85 -15.95 -2.09
CA THR A 34 -13.60 -16.49 -1.49
C THR A 34 -12.32 -16.06 -2.20
N VAL A 35 -12.35 -15.93 -3.54
CA VAL A 35 -11.21 -15.47 -4.33
C VAL A 35 -10.86 -14.02 -3.96
N LEU A 36 -11.85 -13.12 -3.95
CA LEU A 36 -11.65 -11.72 -3.57
C LEU A 36 -11.19 -11.58 -2.13
N LEU A 37 -11.72 -12.40 -1.21
CA LEU A 37 -11.26 -12.41 0.18
C LEU A 37 -9.76 -12.65 0.28
N SER A 38 -9.25 -13.68 -0.39
CA SER A 38 -7.82 -13.98 -0.40
C SER A 38 -6.99 -12.89 -1.09
N ALA A 39 -7.53 -12.29 -2.16
CA ALA A 39 -6.87 -11.23 -2.93
C ALA A 39 -6.69 -9.94 -2.12
N PHE A 40 -7.59 -9.61 -1.18
CA PHE A 40 -7.43 -8.46 -0.29
C PHE A 40 -6.70 -8.79 1.01
N LEU A 41 -6.94 -9.94 1.64
CA LEU A 41 -6.34 -10.27 2.93
C LEU A 41 -4.81 -10.42 2.86
N LEU A 42 -4.28 -10.96 1.75
CA LEU A 42 -2.83 -11.10 1.55
C LEU A 42 -2.10 -9.74 1.56
N PRO A 43 -2.42 -8.76 0.69
CA PRO A 43 -1.74 -7.48 0.69
C PRO A 43 -1.98 -6.68 1.97
N ILE A 44 -3.15 -6.82 2.61
CA ILE A 44 -3.42 -6.22 3.93
C ILE A 44 -2.43 -6.76 4.96
N GLY A 45 -2.30 -8.09 5.07
CA GLY A 45 -1.40 -8.74 6.03
C GLY A 45 0.06 -8.36 5.79
N VAL A 46 0.54 -8.43 4.55
CA VAL A 46 1.92 -8.08 4.19
C VAL A 46 2.20 -6.60 4.50
N THR A 47 1.26 -5.70 4.17
CA THR A 47 1.44 -4.26 4.39
C THR A 47 1.50 -3.92 5.87
N PHE A 48 0.58 -4.44 6.68
CA PHE A 48 0.59 -4.17 8.12
C PHE A 48 1.83 -4.75 8.81
N LEU A 49 2.26 -5.95 8.44
CA LEU A 49 3.50 -6.54 8.96
C LEU A 49 4.71 -5.69 8.57
N GLY A 50 4.85 -5.35 7.29
CA GLY A 50 5.94 -4.52 6.79
C GLY A 50 5.97 -3.13 7.41
N ALA A 51 4.82 -2.47 7.49
CA ALA A 51 4.72 -1.14 8.07
C ALA A 51 5.00 -1.15 9.58
N THR A 52 4.57 -2.19 10.31
CA THR A 52 4.89 -2.33 11.73
C THR A 52 6.40 -2.48 11.94
N VAL A 53 7.05 -3.34 11.15
CA VAL A 53 8.51 -3.53 11.21
C VAL A 53 9.23 -2.21 10.89
N LEU A 54 8.86 -1.54 9.80
CA LEU A 54 9.46 -0.26 9.42
C LEU A 54 9.24 0.83 10.48
N PHE A 55 8.05 0.90 11.07
CA PHE A 55 7.75 1.85 12.13
C PHE A 55 8.62 1.62 13.37
N LEU A 56 8.83 0.35 13.77
CA LEU A 56 9.69 0.00 14.90
C LEU A 56 11.16 0.32 14.63
N LEU A 57 11.67 0.00 13.45
CA LEU A 57 13.06 0.26 13.06
C LEU A 57 13.36 1.75 12.93
N LEU A 58 12.39 2.54 12.44
CA LEU A 58 12.56 3.95 12.11
C LEU A 58 11.99 4.90 13.18
N ARG A 59 11.67 4.40 14.38
CA ARG A 59 11.03 5.19 15.45
C ARG A 59 11.84 6.42 15.89
N ASN A 60 13.18 6.32 15.80
CA ASN A 60 14.15 7.33 16.20
C ASN A 60 14.60 8.25 15.04
N ALA A 61 13.97 8.16 13.86
CA ALA A 61 14.28 9.05 12.76
C ALA A 61 14.07 10.51 13.15
N GLU A 62 14.96 11.39 12.68
CA GLU A 62 14.80 12.84 12.82
C GLU A 62 13.45 13.26 12.21
N ARG A 63 12.79 14.24 12.84
CA ARG A 63 11.43 14.66 12.45
C ARG A 63 11.40 15.86 11.52
N GLU A 64 12.57 16.33 11.09
CA GLU A 64 12.69 17.48 10.21
C GLU A 64 12.68 17.04 8.75
N LEU A 65 11.74 17.64 8.00
CA LEU A 65 11.47 17.33 6.61
C LEU A 65 11.92 18.52 5.76
N HIS A 66 12.96 18.32 4.96
CA HIS A 66 13.48 19.39 4.11
C HIS A 66 12.64 19.48 2.81
N PRO A 67 12.55 20.65 2.14
CA PRO A 67 11.79 20.78 0.89
C PRO A 67 12.18 19.77 -0.19
N ARG A 68 13.47 19.43 -0.30
CA ARG A 68 13.99 18.40 -1.21
C ARG A 68 13.48 16.99 -0.92
N ASP A 69 13.18 16.68 0.34
CA ASP A 69 12.67 15.38 0.78
C ASP A 69 11.21 15.20 0.33
N GLY A 70 10.48 16.30 0.16
CA GLY A 70 9.10 16.32 -0.32
C GLY A 70 8.92 15.75 -1.73
N PHE A 71 9.83 16.04 -2.66
CA PHE A 71 9.76 15.50 -4.03
C PHE A 71 9.84 13.97 -4.05
N LEU A 72 10.80 13.42 -3.31
CA LEU A 72 10.97 11.97 -3.20
C LEU A 72 9.79 11.34 -2.45
N LEU A 73 9.31 11.98 -1.39
CA LEU A 73 8.16 11.52 -0.63
C LEU A 73 6.92 11.38 -1.52
N VAL A 74 6.60 12.39 -2.32
CA VAL A 74 5.43 12.36 -3.22
C VAL A 74 5.58 11.27 -4.28
N ALA A 75 6.74 11.18 -4.94
CA ALA A 75 7.00 10.17 -5.96
C ALA A 75 6.89 8.73 -5.41
N LEU A 76 7.49 8.47 -4.24
CA LEU A 76 7.41 7.16 -3.61
C LEU A 76 6.00 6.86 -3.10
N SER A 77 5.31 7.84 -2.53
CA SER A 77 3.94 7.67 -2.04
C SER A 77 3.01 7.21 -3.15
N TRP A 78 2.98 7.91 -4.29
CA TRP A 78 2.15 7.55 -5.43
C TRP A 78 2.54 6.20 -6.04
N THR A 79 3.83 5.98 -6.29
CA THR A 79 4.30 4.74 -6.94
C THR A 79 4.02 3.51 -6.06
N SER A 80 4.27 3.61 -4.76
CA SER A 80 4.02 2.50 -3.83
C SER A 80 2.53 2.28 -3.55
N ALA A 81 1.74 3.35 -3.48
CA ALA A 81 0.28 3.24 -3.39
C ALA A 81 -0.29 2.52 -4.61
N ALA A 82 0.16 2.88 -5.81
CA ALA A 82 -0.31 2.20 -7.01
C ALA A 82 0.14 0.73 -7.07
N ALA A 83 1.37 0.43 -6.66
CA ALA A 83 1.86 -0.93 -6.56
C ALA A 83 1.01 -1.76 -5.59
N LEU A 84 0.72 -1.24 -4.39
CA LEU A 84 -0.13 -1.93 -3.43
C LEU A 84 -1.58 -2.06 -3.94
N GLY A 85 -2.16 -1.02 -4.54
CA GLY A 85 -3.52 -1.03 -5.08
C GLY A 85 -3.70 -2.02 -6.24
N ALA A 86 -2.66 -2.28 -7.02
CA ALA A 86 -2.69 -3.25 -8.13
C ALA A 86 -2.77 -4.71 -7.65
N THR A 87 -2.29 -4.98 -6.43
CA THR A 87 -2.23 -6.35 -5.90
C THR A 87 -3.59 -7.07 -5.85
N PRO A 88 -4.69 -6.50 -5.30
CA PRO A 88 -5.99 -7.18 -5.33
C PRO A 88 -6.57 -7.34 -6.75
N LEU A 89 -6.35 -6.39 -7.67
CA LEU A 89 -6.81 -6.54 -9.07
C LEU A 89 -6.13 -7.70 -9.77
N TRP A 90 -4.83 -7.88 -9.53
CA TRP A 90 -4.06 -8.97 -10.11
C TRP A 90 -4.40 -10.31 -9.45
N LEU A 91 -4.43 -10.37 -8.12
CA LEU A 91 -4.68 -11.61 -7.37
C LEU A 91 -6.12 -12.12 -7.53
N SER A 92 -7.08 -11.24 -7.74
CA SER A 92 -8.46 -11.64 -8.04
C SER A 92 -8.62 -12.28 -9.42
N GLY A 93 -7.62 -12.14 -10.30
CA GLY A 93 -7.70 -12.57 -11.69
C GLY A 93 -8.52 -11.65 -12.60
N ALA A 94 -9.04 -10.53 -12.08
CA ALA A 94 -9.76 -9.53 -12.87
C ALA A 94 -8.85 -8.93 -13.95
N VAL A 95 -7.56 -8.72 -13.62
CA VAL A 95 -6.52 -8.28 -14.56
C VAL A 95 -5.36 -9.28 -14.54
N PRO A 96 -5.19 -10.12 -15.58
CA PRO A 96 -4.21 -11.22 -15.57
C PRO A 96 -2.74 -10.78 -15.47
N ARG A 97 -2.41 -9.57 -15.94
CA ARG A 97 -1.05 -9.05 -15.94
C ARG A 97 -0.92 -7.93 -14.90
N TYR A 98 0.02 -8.07 -13.97
CA TYR A 98 0.26 -7.07 -12.92
C TYR A 98 0.58 -5.68 -13.47
N VAL A 99 1.31 -5.59 -14.59
CA VAL A 99 1.65 -4.30 -15.22
C VAL A 99 0.40 -3.56 -15.68
N ASP A 100 -0.60 -4.29 -16.18
CA ASP A 100 -1.88 -3.68 -16.59
C ASP A 100 -2.68 -3.24 -15.34
N ALA A 101 -2.67 -4.05 -14.27
CA ALA A 101 -3.32 -3.69 -13.01
C ALA A 101 -2.68 -2.44 -12.37
N PHE A 102 -1.35 -2.33 -12.45
CA PHE A 102 -0.62 -1.15 -12.01
C PHE A 102 -0.97 0.09 -12.85
N PHE A 103 -1.04 -0.06 -14.17
CA PHE A 103 -1.48 1.02 -15.06
C PHE A 103 -2.90 1.48 -14.73
N GLU A 104 -3.84 0.55 -14.54
CA GLU A 104 -5.23 0.86 -14.20
C GLU A 104 -5.32 1.70 -12.92
N ILE A 105 -4.64 1.26 -11.86
CA ILE A 105 -4.60 1.97 -10.58
C ILE A 105 -3.88 3.33 -10.67
N MET A 106 -2.88 3.46 -11.55
CA MET A 106 -2.22 4.75 -11.80
C MET A 106 -3.10 5.71 -12.60
N SER A 107 -4.04 5.19 -13.40
CA SER A 107 -4.86 5.97 -14.33
C SER A 107 -6.18 6.46 -13.73
N GLY A 108 -6.70 5.75 -12.72
CA GLY A 108 -7.90 6.11 -11.96
C GLY A 108 -7.61 7.08 -10.83
#